data_AF-A0A8S3E758-F1
#
_entry.id   AF-A0A8S3E758-F1
#
_cell.length_a   1.000
_cell.length_b   1.000
_cell.length_c   1.000
_cell.angle_alpha   90.00
_cell.angle_beta   90.00
_cell.angle_gamma   90.00
#
_symmetry.space_group_name_H-M   'P 1'
#
loop_
_entity.id
_entity.type
_entity.pdbx_description
1 polymer ?
#
loop_
_entity_poly.entity_id
_entity_poly.type
_entity_poly.pdbx_seq_one_letter_code
_entity_poly.pdbx_strand_id
1 'polypeptide(L)'
;PIAIDDHMDVAEKIPYMIEWWRSIQNLLILSNLNKSHLCELVHQSNMELKIGAQKFITDLLHSQTPILIFSAGIGDIIEVFLQKEIPEFKHNHESSHIVSNFMQYDDNGTLKSFNDKIIHPLNKDEHAIHNTIYYQTILERQNVILLGDSLGDIAMIDGMNNLKNVLKIGFLNHSTQEKLETYKNAFDIVLCEDETFVVPNSILKVIQ
;
A
#
# COMPACT_ATOMS: atom_id res chain seq x y z
N PRO A 1 -17.63 8.82 2.12
CA PRO A 1 -16.36 9.58 2.04
C PRO A 1 -16.13 10.06 0.60
N ILE A 2 -15.61 11.27 0.38
CA ILE A 2 -15.43 11.85 -0.98
C ILE A 2 -14.58 10.94 -1.88
N ALA A 3 -13.62 10.22 -1.30
CA ALA A 3 -12.76 9.26 -2.00
C ALA A 3 -13.53 8.18 -2.79
N ILE A 4 -14.73 7.81 -2.33
CA ILE A 4 -15.55 6.73 -2.88
C ILE A 4 -16.94 7.22 -3.33
N ASP A 5 -17.06 8.52 -3.60
CA ASP A 5 -18.32 9.12 -4.05
C ASP A 5 -18.50 8.91 -5.55
N ASP A 6 -19.42 8.03 -5.96
CA ASP A 6 -19.62 7.68 -7.37
C ASP A 6 -20.31 8.79 -8.19
N HIS A 7 -20.72 9.89 -7.56
CA HIS A 7 -21.31 11.06 -8.22
C HIS A 7 -20.30 12.17 -8.53
N MET A 8 -19.03 12.01 -8.15
CA MET A 8 -17.96 12.97 -8.42
C MET A 8 -16.89 12.36 -9.33
N ASP A 9 -16.39 13.17 -10.27
CA ASP A 9 -15.28 12.77 -11.12
C ASP A 9 -13.98 12.68 -10.32
N VAL A 10 -13.04 11.83 -10.77
CA VAL A 10 -11.73 11.68 -10.14
C VAL A 10 -11.01 13.03 -10.02
N ALA A 11 -11.07 13.84 -11.08
CA ALA A 11 -10.45 15.18 -11.10
C ALA A 11 -11.04 16.11 -10.03
N GLU A 12 -12.34 16.02 -9.76
CA GLU A 12 -13.03 16.83 -8.75
C GLU A 12 -12.70 16.35 -7.32
N LYS A 13 -12.45 15.04 -7.13
CA LYS A 13 -12.08 14.46 -5.83
C LYS A 13 -10.66 14.82 -5.39
N ILE A 14 -9.72 14.96 -6.33
CA ILE A 14 -8.29 15.15 -6.03
C ILE A 14 -8.02 16.32 -5.06
N PRO A 15 -8.54 17.54 -5.28
CA PRO A 15 -8.30 18.66 -4.36
C PRO A 15 -8.74 18.36 -2.93
N TYR A 16 -9.89 17.70 -2.74
CA TYR A 16 -10.39 17.30 -1.42
C TYR A 16 -9.50 16.24 -0.75
N MET A 17 -8.96 15.30 -1.52
CA MET A 17 -8.03 14.29 -0.98
C MET A 17 -6.74 14.95 -0.50
N ILE A 18 -6.23 15.93 -1.25
CA ILE A 18 -5.03 16.70 -0.87
C ILE A 18 -5.31 17.52 0.40
N GLU A 19 -6.45 18.21 0.47
CA GLU A 19 -6.83 19.00 1.64
C GLU A 19 -6.98 18.12 2.90
N TRP A 20 -7.62 16.96 2.75
CA TRP A 20 -7.78 16.01 3.83
C TRP A 20 -6.43 15.52 4.36
N TRP A 21 -5.53 15.10 3.48
CA TRP A 21 -4.19 14.66 3.88
C TRP A 21 -3.35 15.76 4.50
N ARG A 22 -3.38 16.99 3.94
CA ARG A 22 -2.71 18.15 4.54
C ARG A 22 -3.22 18.44 5.94
N SER A 23 -4.53 18.31 6.17
CA SER A 23 -5.13 18.51 7.49
C SER A 23 -4.64 17.46 8.48
N ILE A 24 -4.60 16.18 8.08
CA ILE A 24 -4.05 15.10 8.92
C ILE A 24 -2.58 15.35 9.25
N GLN A 25 -1.75 15.65 8.24
CA GLN A 25 -0.33 15.90 8.42
C GLN A 25 -0.07 17.08 9.37
N ASN A 26 -0.81 18.18 9.21
CA ASN A 26 -0.71 19.36 10.09
C ASN A 26 -1.08 19.02 11.53
N LEU A 27 -2.15 18.25 11.76
CA LEU A 27 -2.55 17.82 13.10
C LEU A 27 -1.48 16.94 13.75
N LEU A 28 -0.88 16.03 12.99
CA LEU A 28 0.21 15.18 13.49
C LEU A 28 1.45 16.00 13.85
N ILE A 29 1.83 16.96 13.03
CA ILE A 29 2.96 17.86 13.31
C ILE A 29 2.70 18.69 14.58
N LEU A 30 1.49 19.27 14.71
CA LEU A 30 1.10 20.08 15.88
C LEU A 30 1.07 19.27 17.19
N SER A 31 0.92 17.95 17.11
CA SER A 31 0.95 17.09 18.29
C SER A 31 2.35 16.88 18.88
N ASN A 32 3.42 17.39 18.23
CA ASN A 32 4.82 17.18 18.62
C ASN A 32 5.18 15.70 18.80
N LEU A 33 4.68 14.85 17.89
CA LEU A 33 4.95 13.41 17.92
C LEU A 33 6.47 13.15 17.81
N ASN A 34 7.00 12.36 18.74
CA ASN A 34 8.38 11.88 18.66
C ASN A 34 8.43 10.51 17.98
N LYS A 35 9.48 10.24 17.21
CA LYS A 35 9.73 8.95 16.57
C LYS A 35 9.71 7.77 17.56
N SER A 36 10.23 7.94 18.78
CA SER A 36 10.21 6.88 19.80
C SER A 36 8.78 6.51 20.22
N HIS A 37 7.92 7.51 20.43
CA HIS A 37 6.52 7.30 20.78
C HIS A 37 5.76 6.60 19.65
N LEU A 38 6.08 6.88 18.39
CA LEU A 38 5.46 6.21 17.26
C LEU A 38 5.69 4.69 17.34
N CYS A 39 6.92 4.27 17.61
CA CYS A 39 7.24 2.85 17.77
C CYS A 39 6.39 2.23 18.88
N GLU A 40 6.34 2.85 20.06
CA GLU A 40 5.54 2.34 21.19
C GLU A 40 4.05 2.24 20.85
N LEU A 41 3.49 3.25 20.15
CA LEU A 41 2.10 3.27 19.71
C LEU A 41 1.79 2.11 18.76
N VAL A 42 2.67 1.83 17.80
CA VAL A 42 2.47 0.68 16.89
C VAL A 42 2.51 -0.64 17.66
N HIS A 43 3.42 -0.79 18.63
CA HIS A 43 3.51 -1.99 19.44
C HIS A 43 2.27 -2.22 20.33
N GLN A 44 1.66 -1.14 20.83
CA GLN A 44 0.47 -1.17 21.67
C GLN A 44 -0.85 -1.18 20.88
N SER A 45 -0.80 -0.98 19.56
CA SER A 45 -1.98 -0.98 18.71
C SER A 45 -2.54 -2.39 18.51
N ASN A 46 -3.83 -2.46 18.14
CA ASN A 46 -4.50 -3.69 17.72
C ASN A 46 -4.40 -3.89 16.20
N MET A 47 -3.32 -3.42 15.57
CA MET A 47 -3.10 -3.65 14.15
C MET A 47 -2.79 -5.12 13.90
N GLU A 48 -3.40 -5.68 12.87
CA GLU A 48 -3.24 -7.09 12.51
C GLU A 48 -3.09 -7.23 10.99
N LEU A 49 -2.30 -8.23 10.58
CA LEU A 49 -2.27 -8.70 9.21
C LEU A 49 -3.47 -9.61 8.95
N LYS A 50 -4.04 -9.57 7.74
CA LYS A 50 -4.99 -10.61 7.29
C LYS A 50 -4.38 -12.00 7.48
N ILE A 51 -5.20 -12.99 7.79
CA ILE A 51 -4.76 -14.34 8.16
C ILE A 51 -3.95 -14.96 7.01
N GLY A 52 -2.67 -15.26 7.27
CA GLY A 52 -1.77 -15.85 6.28
C GLY A 52 -0.99 -14.84 5.41
N ALA A 53 -1.19 -13.53 5.59
CA ALA A 53 -0.42 -12.51 4.86
C ALA A 53 1.05 -12.49 5.28
N GLN A 54 1.34 -12.73 6.57
CA GLN A 54 2.72 -12.87 7.07
C GLN A 54 3.48 -13.95 6.27
N LYS A 55 2.92 -15.16 6.20
CA LYS A 55 3.47 -16.27 5.41
C LYS A 55 3.67 -15.90 3.94
N PHE A 56 2.67 -15.27 3.33
CA PHE A 56 2.72 -14.85 1.93
C PHE A 56 3.92 -13.92 1.66
N ILE A 57 4.10 -12.89 2.49
CA ILE A 57 5.21 -11.94 2.36
C ILE A 57 6.55 -12.64 2.63
N THR A 58 6.65 -13.46 3.67
CA THR A 58 7.87 -14.22 4.00
C THR A 58 8.29 -15.14 2.85
N ASP A 59 7.37 -15.86 2.23
CA ASP A 59 7.67 -16.75 1.09
C ASP A 59 8.12 -15.98 -0.16
N LEU A 60 7.53 -14.80 -0.41
CA LEU A 60 7.99 -13.90 -1.47
C LEU A 60 9.42 -13.39 -1.21
N LEU A 61 9.74 -13.00 0.03
CA LEU A 61 11.09 -12.58 0.39
C LEU A 61 12.10 -13.72 0.24
N HIS A 62 11.79 -14.93 0.70
CA HIS A 62 12.66 -16.11 0.58
C HIS A 62 12.92 -16.52 -0.87
N SER A 63 11.91 -16.40 -1.73
CA SER A 63 12.02 -16.66 -3.17
C SER A 63 12.62 -15.49 -3.96
N GLN A 64 13.04 -14.41 -3.31
CA GLN A 64 13.54 -13.19 -3.95
C GLN A 64 12.55 -12.61 -4.99
N THR A 65 11.26 -12.70 -4.68
CA THR A 65 10.19 -12.04 -5.44
C THR A 65 10.04 -10.61 -4.93
N PRO A 66 10.28 -9.56 -5.76
CA PRO A 66 10.21 -8.17 -5.32
C PRO A 66 8.80 -7.78 -4.87
N ILE A 67 8.70 -7.12 -3.72
CA ILE A 67 7.43 -6.69 -3.11
C ILE A 67 7.37 -5.17 -3.08
N LEU A 68 6.31 -4.59 -3.64
CA LEU A 68 5.99 -3.18 -3.48
C LEU A 68 4.75 -3.03 -2.61
N ILE A 69 4.87 -2.31 -1.50
CA ILE A 69 3.73 -1.87 -0.70
C ILE A 69 3.46 -0.42 -1.04
N PHE A 70 2.41 -0.17 -1.83
CA PHE A 70 2.03 1.17 -2.25
C PHE A 70 0.78 1.64 -1.49
N SER A 71 1.03 2.36 -0.41
CA SER A 71 0.01 2.78 0.54
C SER A 71 -0.24 4.28 0.46
N ALA A 72 -1.51 4.68 0.58
CA ALA A 72 -1.86 6.06 0.85
C ALA A 72 -1.78 6.38 2.36
N GLY A 73 -1.37 5.45 3.22
CA GLY A 73 -1.28 5.63 4.67
C GLY A 73 -0.03 6.40 5.12
N ILE A 74 0.42 6.12 6.36
CA ILE A 74 1.65 6.67 6.95
C ILE A 74 2.75 5.61 6.84
N GLY A 75 3.83 5.94 6.13
CA GLY A 75 4.94 5.02 5.82
C GLY A 75 5.63 4.48 7.06
N ASP A 76 5.97 5.34 8.02
CA ASP A 76 6.67 4.97 9.25
C ASP A 76 5.88 3.97 10.10
N ILE A 77 4.54 4.10 10.16
CA ILE A 77 3.68 3.14 10.86
C ILE A 77 3.73 1.78 10.17
N ILE A 78 3.62 1.76 8.84
CA ILE A 78 3.65 0.54 8.04
C ILE A 78 5.01 -0.15 8.20
N GLU A 79 6.09 0.61 8.13
CA GLU A 79 7.45 0.10 8.27
C GLU A 79 7.67 -0.54 9.65
N VAL A 80 7.34 0.17 10.73
CA VAL A 80 7.48 -0.35 12.10
C VAL A 80 6.60 -1.60 12.29
N PHE A 81 5.36 -1.57 11.81
CA PHE A 81 4.44 -2.69 11.93
C PHE A 81 4.94 -3.93 11.17
N LEU A 82 5.39 -3.76 9.92
CA LEU A 82 5.89 -4.88 9.12
C LEU A 82 7.21 -5.43 9.64
N GLN A 83 8.12 -4.59 10.15
CA GLN A 83 9.35 -5.07 10.78
C GLN A 83 9.08 -5.88 12.05
N LYS A 84 8.05 -5.53 12.81
CA LYS A 84 7.59 -6.30 13.97
C LYS A 84 7.03 -7.67 13.56
N GLU A 85 6.15 -7.69 12.56
CA GLU A 85 5.48 -8.93 12.14
C GLU A 85 6.37 -9.81 11.24
N ILE A 86 7.27 -9.22 10.46
CA ILE A 86 8.11 -9.88 9.44
C ILE A 86 9.53 -9.26 9.52
N PRO A 87 10.40 -9.76 10.41
CA PRO A 87 11.73 -9.19 10.64
C PRO A 87 12.64 -9.12 9.40
N GLU A 88 12.37 -9.94 8.38
CA GLU A 88 13.10 -9.95 7.10
C GLU A 88 12.67 -8.81 6.16
N PHE A 89 11.51 -8.19 6.38
CA PHE A 89 11.02 -7.11 5.53
C PHE A 89 11.85 -5.84 5.71
N LYS A 90 12.33 -5.28 4.60
CA LYS A 90 13.16 -4.07 4.61
C LYS A 90 12.60 -3.03 3.65
N HIS A 91 12.29 -1.84 4.15
CA HIS A 91 12.02 -0.70 3.26
C HIS A 91 13.33 -0.28 2.55
N ASN A 92 13.20 0.32 1.36
CA ASN A 92 14.31 0.76 0.52
C ASN A 92 15.34 -0.36 0.20
N HIS A 93 14.84 -1.55 -0.14
CA HIS A 93 15.64 -2.72 -0.48
C HIS A 93 15.27 -3.28 -1.87
N GLU A 94 16.17 -4.07 -2.46
CA GLU A 94 15.97 -4.71 -3.77
C GLU A 94 14.76 -5.66 -3.81
N SER A 95 14.51 -6.37 -2.70
CA SER A 95 13.41 -7.33 -2.57
C SER A 95 12.11 -6.74 -2.03
N SER A 96 12.15 -5.55 -1.44
CA SER A 96 10.98 -4.95 -0.80
C SER A 96 11.08 -3.42 -0.73
N HIS A 97 9.97 -2.75 -1.04
CA HIS A 97 9.89 -1.30 -0.98
C HIS A 97 8.50 -0.85 -0.50
N ILE A 98 8.45 0.32 0.13
CA ILE A 98 7.20 0.95 0.59
C ILE A 98 7.14 2.33 -0.08
N VAL A 99 6.06 2.61 -0.80
CA VAL A 99 5.73 3.98 -1.20
C VAL A 99 4.54 4.42 -0.35
N SER A 100 4.73 5.50 0.40
CA SER A 100 3.72 6.01 1.34
C SER A 100 4.03 7.47 1.75
N ASN A 101 3.19 8.05 2.61
CA ASN A 101 3.47 9.34 3.23
C ASN A 101 4.42 9.15 4.43
N PHE A 102 5.71 9.44 4.24
CA PHE A 102 6.72 9.28 5.28
C PHE A 102 6.92 10.58 6.07
N MET A 103 7.08 10.43 7.38
CA MET A 103 7.38 11.48 8.33
C MET A 103 8.83 11.95 8.20
N GLN A 104 9.06 13.24 8.42
CA GLN A 104 10.37 13.87 8.50
C GLN A 104 10.55 14.46 9.89
N TYR A 105 11.61 14.03 10.57
CA TYR A 105 11.91 14.37 11.96
C TYR A 105 13.09 15.34 12.04
N ASP A 106 13.12 16.17 13.07
CA ASP A 106 14.31 16.94 13.43
C ASP A 106 15.36 16.08 14.15
N ASP A 107 16.50 16.70 14.50
CA ASP A 107 17.61 16.04 15.20
C ASP A 107 17.21 15.45 16.58
N ASN A 108 16.13 15.95 17.19
CA ASN A 108 15.59 15.46 18.45
C ASN A 108 14.53 14.35 18.24
N GLY A 109 14.29 13.94 16.99
CA GLY A 109 13.28 12.94 16.64
C GLY A 109 11.84 13.47 16.68
N THR A 110 11.62 14.79 16.70
CA THR A 110 10.28 15.39 16.69
C THR A 110 9.79 15.56 15.25
N LEU A 111 8.56 15.15 14.97
CA LEU A 111 7.93 15.30 13.66
C LEU A 111 7.82 16.78 13.26
N LYS A 112 8.33 17.13 12.07
CA LYS A 112 8.29 18.50 11.52
C LYS A 112 7.56 18.61 10.19
N SER A 113 7.65 17.57 9.35
CA SER A 113 7.06 17.57 8.01
C SER A 113 6.81 16.14 7.54
N PHE A 114 6.27 16.01 6.33
CA PHE A 114 6.18 14.77 5.58
C PHE A 114 6.95 14.92 4.26
N ASN A 115 7.18 13.83 3.55
CA ASN A 115 7.71 13.88 2.18
C ASN A 115 6.83 14.75 1.24
N ASP A 116 7.48 15.41 0.29
CA ASP A 116 6.85 16.48 -0.52
C ASP A 116 5.63 16.02 -1.34
N LYS A 117 5.66 14.79 -1.87
CA LYS A 117 4.57 14.23 -2.68
C LYS A 117 3.61 13.46 -1.78
N ILE A 118 2.44 14.05 -1.50
CA ILE A 118 1.33 13.37 -0.82
C ILE A 118 0.87 12.20 -1.68
N ILE A 119 0.85 11.00 -1.11
CA ILE A 119 0.20 9.82 -1.69
C ILE A 119 -1.21 9.73 -1.13
N HIS A 120 -2.19 9.69 -2.03
CA HIS A 120 -3.61 9.49 -1.72
C HIS A 120 -4.18 8.41 -2.65
N PRO A 121 -5.41 7.91 -2.40
CA PRO A 121 -5.96 6.78 -3.17
C PRO A 121 -6.12 6.98 -4.70
N LEU A 122 -5.87 8.18 -5.22
CA LEU A 122 -6.11 8.55 -6.63
C LEU A 122 -4.83 8.97 -7.38
N ASN A 123 -3.64 8.83 -6.77
CA ASN A 123 -2.36 9.18 -7.42
C ASN A 123 -1.28 8.11 -7.23
N LYS A 124 -1.70 6.85 -7.10
CA LYS A 124 -0.80 5.70 -6.99
C LYS A 124 -0.35 5.26 -8.38
N ASP A 125 0.78 5.77 -8.86
CA ASP A 125 1.36 5.42 -10.16
C ASP A 125 2.84 5.01 -10.06
N GLU A 126 3.36 4.37 -11.11
CA GLU A 126 4.74 3.86 -11.18
C GLU A 126 5.81 4.96 -11.07
N HIS A 127 5.48 6.23 -11.38
CA HIS A 127 6.40 7.35 -11.17
C HIS A 127 6.90 7.46 -9.73
N ALA A 128 6.15 6.94 -8.76
CA ALA A 128 6.55 6.99 -7.36
C ALA A 128 7.77 6.12 -7.03
N ILE A 129 8.15 5.17 -7.89
CA ILE A 129 9.29 4.26 -7.66
C ILE A 129 10.50 4.52 -8.57
N HIS A 130 10.41 5.35 -9.61
CA HIS A 130 11.48 5.53 -10.62
C HIS A 130 12.88 5.79 -10.05
N ASN A 131 12.98 6.53 -8.95
CA ASN A 131 14.24 6.90 -8.31
C ASN A 131 14.67 5.95 -7.18
N THR A 132 14.16 4.71 -7.17
CA THR A 132 14.42 3.73 -6.10
C THR A 132 15.28 2.58 -6.61
N ILE A 133 16.04 1.94 -5.71
CA ILE A 133 16.80 0.71 -6.02
C ILE A 133 15.84 -0.41 -6.43
N TYR A 134 14.65 -0.45 -5.80
CA TYR A 134 13.59 -1.41 -6.11
C TYR A 134 13.16 -1.36 -7.58
N TYR A 135 13.03 -0.17 -8.16
CA TYR A 135 12.60 -0.04 -9.56
C TYR A 135 13.51 -0.80 -10.53
N GLN A 136 14.82 -0.77 -10.29
CA GLN A 136 15.79 -1.48 -11.12
C GLN A 136 15.58 -3.00 -11.09
N THR A 137 15.04 -3.56 -10.01
CA THR A 137 14.85 -5.02 -9.86
C THR A 137 13.59 -5.53 -10.57
N ILE A 138 12.69 -4.64 -10.95
CA ILE A 138 11.41 -5.00 -11.58
C ILE A 138 11.34 -4.69 -13.08
N LEU A 139 12.33 -3.99 -13.66
CA LEU A 139 12.35 -3.63 -15.09
C LEU A 139 12.24 -4.83 -16.05
N GLU A 140 12.74 -5.99 -15.64
CA GLU A 140 12.68 -7.22 -16.45
C GLU A 140 11.50 -8.14 -16.06
N ARG A 141 10.76 -7.81 -14.99
CA ARG A 141 9.64 -8.62 -14.50
C ARG A 141 8.40 -8.34 -15.35
N GLN A 142 7.90 -9.37 -16.04
CA GLN A 142 6.74 -9.25 -16.94
C GLN A 142 5.43 -9.74 -16.33
N ASN A 143 5.48 -10.28 -15.11
CA ASN A 143 4.33 -10.87 -14.44
C ASN A 143 4.10 -10.13 -13.12
N VAL A 144 2.86 -9.71 -12.86
CA VAL A 144 2.50 -9.03 -11.60
C VAL A 144 1.25 -9.63 -10.99
N ILE A 145 1.25 -9.75 -9.66
CA ILE A 145 0.04 -9.97 -8.87
C ILE A 145 -0.22 -8.66 -8.13
N LEU A 146 -1.35 -8.03 -8.44
CA LEU A 146 -1.81 -6.81 -7.79
C LEU A 146 -2.85 -7.18 -6.73
N LEU A 147 -2.61 -6.74 -5.50
CA LEU A 147 -3.54 -6.88 -4.38
C LEU A 147 -4.01 -5.48 -3.99
N GLY A 148 -5.32 -5.24 -3.93
CA GLY A 148 -5.88 -3.96 -3.52
C GLY A 148 -7.25 -4.14 -2.86
N ASP A 149 -7.69 -3.14 -2.10
CA ASP A 149 -9.02 -3.12 -1.49
C ASP A 149 -9.89 -2.00 -2.05
N SER A 150 -9.31 -1.08 -2.83
CA SER A 150 -9.98 0.03 -3.47
C SER A 150 -9.81 -0.01 -5.00
N LEU A 151 -10.75 0.60 -5.73
CA LEU A 151 -10.62 0.74 -7.19
C LEU A 151 -9.40 1.57 -7.60
N GLY A 152 -8.96 2.50 -6.76
CA GLY A 152 -7.76 3.31 -7.00
C GLY A 152 -6.47 2.50 -6.99
N ASP A 153 -6.45 1.33 -6.35
CA ASP A 153 -5.27 0.47 -6.30
C ASP A 153 -4.95 -0.17 -7.65
N ILE A 154 -5.91 -0.21 -8.58
CA ILE A 154 -5.68 -0.74 -9.93
C ILE A 154 -4.65 0.11 -10.68
N ALA A 155 -4.57 1.41 -10.37
CA ALA A 155 -3.61 2.32 -10.98
C ALA A 155 -2.16 2.07 -10.54
N MET A 156 -1.91 1.24 -9.52
CA MET A 156 -0.55 0.96 -9.02
C MET A 156 0.39 0.36 -10.08
N ILE A 157 -0.15 -0.19 -11.17
CA ILE A 157 0.60 -0.73 -12.30
C ILE A 157 0.62 0.21 -13.52
N ASP A 158 -0.05 1.36 -13.45
CA ASP A 158 -0.03 2.35 -14.52
C ASP A 158 1.39 2.90 -14.69
N GLY A 159 1.89 2.88 -15.91
CA GLY A 159 3.28 3.21 -16.27
C GLY A 159 4.17 1.99 -16.50
N MET A 160 3.77 0.79 -16.02
CA MET A 160 4.53 -0.46 -16.23
C MET A 160 4.28 -1.07 -17.63
N ASN A 161 4.93 -0.51 -18.64
CA ASN A 161 4.73 -0.88 -20.05
C ASN A 161 5.28 -2.27 -20.44
N ASN A 162 6.07 -2.90 -19.58
CA ASN A 162 6.74 -4.19 -19.82
C ASN A 162 5.92 -5.41 -19.35
N LEU A 163 4.76 -5.21 -18.73
CA LEU A 163 3.92 -6.28 -18.19
C LEU A 163 3.24 -7.08 -19.31
N LYS A 164 3.31 -8.41 -19.20
CA LYS A 164 2.62 -9.38 -20.07
C LYS A 164 1.45 -10.05 -19.37
N ASN A 165 1.63 -10.42 -18.11
CA ASN A 165 0.61 -11.11 -17.32
C ASN A 165 0.33 -10.30 -16.06
N VAL A 166 -0.93 -9.94 -15.88
CA VAL A 166 -1.41 -9.18 -14.72
C VAL A 166 -2.55 -9.96 -14.11
N LEU A 167 -2.45 -10.25 -12.81
CA LEU A 167 -3.54 -10.81 -12.03
C LEU A 167 -3.92 -9.81 -10.94
N LYS A 168 -5.15 -9.29 -10.98
CA LYS A 168 -5.69 -8.33 -10.02
C LYS A 168 -6.63 -9.03 -9.04
N ILE A 169 -6.31 -8.97 -7.75
CA ILE A 169 -7.11 -9.53 -6.67
C ILE A 169 -7.60 -8.39 -5.78
N GLY A 170 -8.92 -8.21 -5.74
CA GLY A 170 -9.59 -7.16 -4.99
C GLY A 170 -10.23 -7.67 -3.70
N PHE A 171 -9.88 -7.09 -2.55
CA PHE A 171 -10.56 -7.34 -1.28
C PHE A 171 -11.75 -6.39 -1.14
N LEU A 172 -12.97 -6.91 -1.25
CA LEU A 172 -14.19 -6.15 -1.03
C LEU A 172 -14.64 -6.31 0.42
N ASN A 173 -14.06 -5.49 1.31
CA ASN A 173 -14.30 -5.59 2.76
C ASN A 173 -15.72 -5.19 3.20
N HIS A 174 -16.44 -4.40 2.38
CA HIS A 174 -17.82 -3.98 2.64
C HIS A 174 -18.66 -4.14 1.39
N SER A 175 -19.30 -5.31 1.27
CA SER A 175 -20.00 -5.69 0.05
C SER A 175 -21.37 -5.01 -0.07
N THR A 176 -21.63 -4.47 -1.26
CA THR A 176 -22.98 -4.08 -1.71
C THR A 176 -23.14 -4.59 -3.14
N GLN A 177 -24.36 -4.79 -3.61
CA GLN A 177 -24.58 -5.32 -4.96
C GLN A 177 -23.91 -4.44 -6.03
N GLU A 178 -24.01 -3.13 -5.90
CA GLU A 178 -23.40 -2.16 -6.82
C GLU A 178 -21.87 -2.19 -6.78
N LYS A 179 -21.27 -2.19 -5.58
CA LYS A 179 -19.81 -2.29 -5.44
C LYS A 179 -19.28 -3.62 -5.96
N LEU A 180 -20.00 -4.72 -5.74
CA LEU A 180 -19.61 -6.03 -6.22
C LEU A 180 -19.52 -6.07 -7.74
N GLU A 181 -20.53 -5.55 -8.45
CA GLU A 181 -20.49 -5.48 -9.92
C GLU A 181 -19.36 -4.58 -10.41
N THR A 182 -19.12 -3.45 -9.74
CA THR A 182 -17.99 -2.56 -10.07
C THR A 182 -16.65 -3.27 -9.88
N TYR A 183 -16.47 -4.01 -8.78
CA TYR A 183 -15.23 -4.75 -8.49
C TYR A 183 -15.02 -5.90 -9.47
N LYS A 184 -16.07 -6.64 -9.84
CA LYS A 184 -15.99 -7.72 -10.84
C LYS A 184 -15.54 -7.23 -12.22
N ASN A 185 -15.86 -5.99 -12.57
CA ASN A 185 -15.41 -5.39 -13.83
C ASN A 185 -13.95 -4.92 -13.76
N ALA A 186 -13.41 -4.73 -12.55
CA ALA A 186 -12.14 -4.05 -12.32
C ALA A 186 -11.01 -5.01 -11.88
N PHE A 187 -11.35 -6.07 -11.16
CA PHE A 187 -10.45 -7.11 -10.66
C PHE A 187 -10.78 -8.48 -11.29
N ASP A 188 -9.76 -9.30 -11.50
CA ASP A 188 -9.92 -10.67 -12.02
C ASP A 188 -10.50 -11.61 -10.95
N ILE A 189 -10.14 -11.39 -9.68
CA ILE A 189 -10.64 -12.12 -8.53
C ILE A 189 -11.13 -11.11 -7.49
N VAL A 190 -12.37 -11.26 -7.02
CA VAL A 190 -12.94 -10.45 -5.95
C VAL A 190 -13.19 -11.32 -4.72
N LEU A 191 -12.57 -10.95 -3.60
CA LEU A 191 -12.70 -11.60 -2.30
C LEU A 191 -13.64 -10.77 -1.43
N CYS A 192 -14.89 -11.23 -1.28
CA CYS A 192 -15.90 -10.51 -0.50
C CYS A 192 -15.80 -10.86 0.98
N GLU A 193 -15.59 -9.84 1.82
CA GLU A 193 -15.55 -9.99 3.28
C GLU A 193 -14.58 -11.08 3.76
N ASP A 194 -13.50 -11.28 2.99
CA ASP A 194 -12.46 -12.27 3.26
C ASP A 194 -11.30 -11.62 4.03
N GLU A 195 -11.09 -12.10 5.26
CA GLU A 195 -9.99 -11.68 6.13
C GLU A 195 -8.74 -12.56 5.99
N THR A 196 -8.64 -13.33 4.90
CA THR A 196 -7.57 -14.31 4.69
C THR A 196 -6.76 -14.06 3.42
N PHE A 197 -5.55 -14.61 3.40
CA PHE A 197 -4.69 -14.71 2.23
C PHE A 197 -4.71 -16.13 1.65
N VAL A 198 -5.78 -16.90 1.84
CA VAL A 198 -5.88 -18.29 1.33
C VAL A 198 -5.75 -18.31 -0.20
N VAL A 199 -6.48 -17.44 -0.90
CA VAL A 199 -6.42 -17.35 -2.37
C VAL A 199 -5.04 -16.88 -2.86
N PRO A 200 -4.47 -15.75 -2.39
CA PRO A 200 -3.10 -15.36 -2.74
C PRO A 200 -2.05 -16.45 -2.47
N ASN A 201 -2.07 -17.10 -1.30
CA ASN A 201 -1.13 -18.17 -0.99
C ASN A 201 -1.32 -19.41 -1.88
N SER A 202 -2.56 -19.74 -2.24
CA SER A 202 -2.83 -20.89 -3.13
C SER A 202 -2.30 -20.64 -4.54
N ILE A 203 -2.43 -19.42 -5.05
CA ILE A 203 -1.84 -19.02 -6.33
C ILE A 203 -0.32 -19.10 -6.24
N LEU A 204 0.27 -18.52 -5.19
CA LEU A 204 1.71 -18.49 -4.99
C LEU A 204 2.32 -19.90 -5.00
N LYS A 205 1.66 -20.86 -4.34
CA LYS A 205 2.07 -22.27 -4.28
C LYS A 205 2.11 -22.98 -5.65
N VAL A 206 1.37 -22.49 -6.65
CA VAL A 206 1.32 -23.10 -7.98
C VAL A 206 2.40 -22.51 -8.90
N ILE A 207 2.79 -21.25 -8.67
CA ILE A 207 3.69 -20.50 -9.56
C ILE A 207 5.14 -20.42 -9.05
N GLN A 208 5.39 -20.84 -7.81
CA GLN A 208 6.71 -21.03 -7.21
C GLN A 208 7.09 -22.51 -7.20
#